data_AF-A0A9D6UYX7-F1
#
_entry.id   AF-A0A9D6UYX7-F1
#
_cell.length_a   1.000
_cell.length_b   1.000
_cell.length_c   1.000
_cell.angle_alpha   90.00
_cell.angle_beta   90.00
_cell.angle_gamma   90.00
#
_symmetry.space_group_name_H-M   'P 1'
#
loop_
_entity.id
_entity.type
_entity.pdbx_description
1 polymer ?
#
loop_
_entity_poly.entity_id
_entity_poly.type
_entity_poly.pdbx_seq_one_letter_code
_entity_poly.pdbx_strand_id
1 'polypeptide(L)'
;MKRIGILMATICVCLVQAAPVTHAAEYDSGLINHIIDDTVYVDGNNGMYVVELLGMCTWCEEGMEVLIKLPGFMKATIEPYRQPGDVSRFKPVRALIIRDARYEN
;
A
#
# COMPACT_ATOMS: atom_id res chain seq x y z
N MET A 1 -48.15 -28.42 12.75
CA MET A 1 -46.69 -28.70 12.70
C MET A 1 -46.07 -27.94 11.53
N LYS A 2 -45.73 -26.64 11.68
CA LYS A 2 -45.19 -25.77 10.59
C LYS A 2 -44.30 -24.63 11.13
N ARG A 3 -43.42 -24.89 12.11
CA ARG A 3 -42.57 -23.82 12.71
C ARG A 3 -41.08 -24.17 12.88
N ILE A 4 -40.63 -25.34 12.42
CA ILE A 4 -39.25 -25.80 12.64
C ILE A 4 -38.35 -25.57 11.39
N GLY A 5 -38.95 -25.45 10.20
CA GLY A 5 -38.18 -25.32 8.94
C GLY A 5 -37.52 -23.95 8.69
N ILE A 6 -37.92 -22.90 9.42
CA ILE A 6 -37.42 -21.53 9.15
C ILE A 6 -36.11 -21.26 9.91
N LEU A 7 -35.90 -21.85 11.09
CA LEU A 7 -34.71 -21.58 11.91
C LEU A 7 -33.41 -22.18 11.36
N MET A 8 -33.49 -23.29 10.62
CA MET A 8 -32.29 -23.93 10.02
C MET A 8 -31.75 -23.17 8.80
N ALA A 9 -32.61 -22.46 8.06
CA ALA A 9 -32.19 -21.70 6.89
C ALA A 9 -31.48 -20.39 7.28
N THR A 10 -31.82 -19.78 8.41
CA THR A 10 -31.20 -18.52 8.87
C THR A 10 -29.79 -18.72 9.41
N ILE A 11 -29.48 -19.90 9.97
CA ILE A 11 -28.16 -20.22 10.52
C ILE A 11 -27.13 -20.47 9.41
N CYS A 12 -27.56 -21.00 8.25
CA CYS A 12 -26.67 -21.22 7.10
C CYS A 12 -26.22 -19.92 6.41
N VAL A 13 -27.02 -18.84 6.48
CA VAL A 13 -26.68 -17.55 5.83
C VAL A 13 -25.62 -16.77 6.63
N CYS A 14 -25.48 -17.02 7.94
CA CYS A 14 -24.48 -16.33 8.76
C CYS A 14 -23.06 -16.91 8.65
N LEU A 15 -22.86 -18.09 8.04
CA LEU A 15 -21.55 -18.76 7.99
C LEU A 15 -20.74 -18.46 6.72
N VAL A 16 -21.28 -17.69 5.75
CA VAL A 16 -20.65 -17.48 4.44
C VAL A 16 -19.84 -16.19 4.33
N GLN A 17 -19.85 -15.27 5.30
CA GLN A 17 -19.23 -13.94 5.12
C GLN A 17 -18.13 -13.54 6.11
N ALA A 18 -17.39 -14.50 6.62
CA ALA A 18 -16.10 -14.22 7.28
C ALA A 18 -14.94 -14.85 6.49
N ALA A 19 -14.95 -14.71 5.16
CA ALA A 19 -13.70 -14.79 4.44
C ALA A 19 -12.85 -13.61 4.92
N PRO A 20 -11.68 -13.82 5.55
CA PRO A 20 -10.79 -12.70 5.78
C PRO A 20 -10.49 -12.12 4.40
N VAL A 21 -10.88 -10.87 4.18
CA VAL A 21 -10.44 -10.12 3.02
C VAL A 21 -8.93 -9.98 3.21
N THR A 22 -8.19 -10.96 2.71
CA THR A 22 -6.75 -10.86 2.60
C THR A 22 -6.53 -9.78 1.55
N HIS A 23 -6.34 -8.54 2.00
CA HIS A 23 -5.79 -7.51 1.15
C HIS A 23 -4.43 -8.02 0.72
N ALA A 24 -4.35 -8.59 -0.49
CA ALA A 24 -3.07 -8.88 -1.10
C ALA A 24 -2.28 -7.57 -1.08
N ALA A 25 -1.02 -7.64 -0.63
CA ALA A 25 -0.18 -6.46 -0.64
C ALA A 25 -0.13 -5.92 -2.08
N GLU A 26 -0.53 -4.67 -2.24
CA GLU A 26 -0.50 -3.99 -3.53
C GLU A 26 0.85 -3.31 -3.71
N TYR A 27 1.29 -3.18 -4.95
CA TYR A 27 2.58 -2.61 -5.31
C TYR A 27 2.38 -1.59 -6.42
N ASP A 28 3.10 -0.48 -6.32
CA ASP A 28 3.24 0.48 -7.41
C ASP A 28 4.70 0.91 -7.50
N SER A 29 5.11 1.48 -8.63
CA SER A 29 6.42 2.10 -8.79
C SER A 29 6.28 3.47 -9.43
N GLY A 30 7.27 4.32 -9.20
CA GLY A 30 7.23 5.71 -9.67
C GLY A 30 8.46 6.48 -9.32
N LEU A 31 8.51 7.73 -9.76
CA LEU A 31 9.60 8.65 -9.46
C LEU A 31 9.24 9.49 -8.23
N ILE A 32 10.21 9.71 -7.35
CA ILE A 32 10.11 10.77 -6.35
C ILE A 32 10.07 12.10 -7.10
N ASN A 33 8.95 12.79 -7.02
CA ASN A 33 8.77 14.09 -7.66
C ASN A 33 9.40 15.20 -6.79
N HIS A 34 9.05 15.22 -5.51
CA HIS A 34 9.62 16.17 -4.55
C HIS A 34 9.65 15.65 -3.11
N ILE A 35 10.54 16.22 -2.30
CA ILE A 35 10.69 15.92 -0.87
C ILE A 35 10.60 17.21 -0.07
N ILE A 36 9.67 17.27 0.89
CA ILE A 36 9.49 18.41 1.80
C ILE A 36 9.53 17.86 3.22
N ASP A 37 10.59 18.20 3.96
CA ASP A 37 10.89 17.63 5.28
C ASP A 37 10.88 16.08 5.21
N ASP A 38 10.04 15.42 6.01
CA ASP A 38 9.86 13.96 6.00
C ASP A 38 8.72 13.50 5.07
N THR A 39 8.15 14.41 4.26
CA THR A 39 7.07 14.11 3.30
C THR A 39 7.64 13.89 1.90
N VAL A 40 7.33 12.74 1.32
CA VAL A 40 7.77 12.33 -0.02
C VAL A 40 6.56 12.25 -0.93
N TYR A 41 6.68 12.89 -2.08
CA TYR A 41 5.68 12.88 -3.14
C TYR A 41 6.18 12.01 -4.27
N VAL A 42 5.41 10.98 -4.59
CA VAL A 42 5.78 9.98 -5.61
C VAL A 42 4.75 10.02 -6.72
N ASP A 43 5.22 10.29 -7.93
CA ASP A 43 4.42 10.11 -9.15
C ASP A 43 4.51 8.64 -9.55
N GLY A 44 3.59 7.84 -8.99
CA GLY A 44 3.46 6.42 -9.29
C GLY A 44 2.74 6.15 -10.59
N ASN A 45 2.90 4.93 -11.10
CA ASN A 45 2.25 4.52 -12.34
C ASN A 45 0.72 4.48 -12.22
N ASN A 46 0.18 4.23 -11.03
CA ASN A 46 -1.27 4.20 -10.79
C ASN A 46 -1.83 5.54 -10.27
N GLY A 47 -0.98 6.52 -9.97
CA GLY A 47 -1.38 7.84 -9.46
C GLY A 47 -0.33 8.48 -8.54
N MET A 48 -0.68 9.64 -8.00
CA MET A 48 0.19 10.37 -7.06
C MET A 48 0.03 9.83 -5.63
N TYR A 49 1.15 9.62 -4.94
CA TYR A 49 1.19 9.31 -3.52
C TYR A 49 1.86 10.44 -2.76
N VAL A 50 1.27 10.81 -1.63
CA VAL A 50 1.91 11.66 -0.64
C VAL A 50 2.11 10.83 0.61
N VAL A 51 3.34 10.63 1.02
CA VAL A 51 3.66 9.80 2.18
C VAL A 51 4.58 10.49 3.16
N GLU A 52 4.40 10.23 4.44
CA GLU A 52 5.26 10.69 5.52
C GLU A 52 6.20 9.56 5.95
N LEU A 53 7.51 9.80 5.96
CA LEU A 53 8.50 8.80 6.32
C LEU A 53 8.52 8.55 7.84
N LEU A 54 8.45 7.28 8.23
CA LEU A 54 8.57 6.84 9.63
C LEU A 54 10.04 6.51 9.98
N GLY A 55 10.93 7.42 9.63
CA GLY A 55 12.37 7.31 9.87
C GLY A 55 13.20 7.94 8.74
N MET A 56 14.50 8.08 9.00
CA MET A 56 15.42 8.73 8.07
C MET A 56 15.59 7.90 6.79
N CYS A 57 15.39 8.54 5.64
CA CYS A 57 15.72 7.97 4.33
C CYS A 57 17.03 8.55 3.79
N THR A 58 18.12 7.81 3.92
CA THR A 58 19.47 8.28 3.50
C THR A 58 19.72 8.20 1.99
N TRP A 59 18.72 7.81 1.22
CA TRP A 59 18.84 7.54 -0.22
C TRP A 59 17.69 8.13 -1.03
N CYS A 60 16.69 8.74 -0.36
CA CYS A 60 15.57 9.38 -1.04
C CYS A 60 16.06 10.69 -1.65
N GLU A 61 15.97 10.80 -2.98
CA GLU A 61 16.34 11.98 -3.75
C GLU A 61 15.30 12.19 -4.86
N GLU A 62 15.07 13.43 -5.27
CA GLU A 62 14.18 13.75 -6.38
C GLU A 62 14.67 13.09 -7.67
N GLY A 63 13.75 12.53 -8.45
CA GLY A 63 14.04 11.76 -9.66
C GLY A 63 14.46 10.31 -9.42
N MET A 64 14.58 9.85 -8.18
CA MET A 64 14.81 8.43 -7.88
C MET A 64 13.56 7.60 -8.14
N GLU A 65 13.72 6.50 -8.87
CA GLU A 65 12.65 5.52 -9.05
C GLU A 65 12.55 4.63 -7.82
N VAL A 66 11.32 4.46 -7.33
CA VAL A 66 11.00 3.72 -6.12
C VAL A 66 9.89 2.72 -6.35
N LEU A 67 9.90 1.66 -5.54
CA LEU A 67 8.77 0.76 -5.36
C LEU A 67 8.04 1.13 -4.06
N ILE A 68 6.72 1.24 -4.15
CA ILE A 68 5.79 1.56 -3.08
C ILE A 68 5.02 0.29 -2.74
N LYS A 69 5.26 -0.28 -1.56
CA LYS A 69 4.51 -1.44 -1.05
C LYS A 69 3.38 -0.97 -0.17
N LEU A 70 2.16 -1.37 -0.48
CA LEU A 70 0.92 -0.97 0.19
C LEU A 70 0.30 -2.20 0.89
N PRO A 71 0.77 -2.58 2.09
CA PRO A 71 0.20 -3.70 2.86
C PRO A 71 -1.22 -3.40 3.42
N GLY A 72 -1.76 -2.20 3.19
CA GLY A 72 -3.09 -1.78 3.65
C GLY A 72 -3.34 -0.30 3.34
N PHE A 73 -4.41 0.26 3.92
CA PHE A 73 -4.94 1.58 3.54
C PHE A 73 -4.09 2.81 3.94
N MET A 74 -3.29 2.72 4.99
CA MET A 74 -2.55 3.89 5.53
C MET A 74 -1.04 3.65 5.68
N LYS A 75 -0.56 2.46 5.34
CA LYS A 75 0.84 2.09 5.54
C LYS A 75 1.47 1.85 4.19
N ALA A 76 2.63 2.43 3.99
CA ALA A 76 3.48 2.19 2.85
C ALA A 76 4.88 1.75 3.28
N THR A 77 5.60 1.13 2.37
CA THR A 77 7.06 1.00 2.46
C THR A 77 7.64 1.46 1.14
N ILE A 78 8.56 2.41 1.19
CA ILE A 78 9.31 2.85 0.02
C ILE A 78 10.65 2.11 -0.01
N GLU A 79 10.99 1.54 -1.15
CA GLU A 79 12.31 1.00 -1.44
C GLU A 79 12.80 1.48 -2.80
N PRO A 80 14.12 1.58 -3.03
CA PRO A 80 14.64 1.92 -4.35
C PRO A 80 14.19 0.87 -5.37
N TYR A 81 13.72 1.32 -6.53
CA TYR A 81 13.38 0.42 -7.62
C TYR A 81 14.66 -0.26 -8.11
N ARG A 82 14.68 -1.60 -8.15
CA ARG A 82 15.88 -2.37 -8.48
C ARG A 82 15.81 -2.90 -9.90
N GLN A 83 16.89 -2.74 -10.65
CA GLN A 83 17.16 -3.60 -11.80
C GLN A 83 17.77 -4.93 -11.32
N PRO A 84 17.48 -6.06 -11.99
CA PRO A 84 18.04 -7.36 -11.61
C PRO A 84 19.57 -7.32 -11.59
N GLY A 85 20.17 -7.60 -10.43
CA GLY A 85 21.63 -7.64 -10.26
C GLY A 85 22.21 -6.55 -9.35
N ASP A 86 21.40 -5.58 -8.91
CA ASP A 86 21.86 -4.52 -8.02
C ASP A 86 21.87 -4.96 -6.55
N VAL A 87 23.06 -5.07 -5.96
CA VAL A 87 23.30 -5.49 -4.57
C VAL A 87 23.25 -4.27 -3.66
N SER A 88 22.08 -3.62 -3.61
CA SER A 88 21.96 -2.35 -2.92
C SER A 88 22.05 -2.47 -1.39
N ARG A 89 22.82 -1.57 -0.77
CA ARG A 89 22.92 -1.37 0.69
C ARG A 89 21.74 -0.58 1.27
N PHE A 90 20.81 -0.13 0.44
CA PHE A 90 19.71 0.72 0.87
C PHE A 90 18.63 -0.07 1.59
N LYS A 91 18.28 0.40 2.78
CA LYS A 91 17.23 -0.18 3.60
C LYS A 91 15.88 0.42 3.20
N PRO A 92 14.83 -0.40 3.00
CA PRO A 92 13.48 0.09 2.82
C PRO A 92 13.06 0.98 3.99
N VAL A 93 12.27 2.01 3.69
CA VAL A 93 11.78 2.98 4.67
C VAL A 93 10.27 2.83 4.79
N ARG A 94 9.78 2.71 6.02
CA ARG A 94 8.34 2.67 6.29
C ARG A 94 7.77 4.07 6.18
N ALA A 95 6.54 4.19 5.70
CA ALA A 95 5.86 5.46 5.57
C ALA A 95 4.37 5.35 5.91
N LEU A 96 3.75 6.48 6.24
CA LEU A 96 2.31 6.63 6.32
C LEU A 96 1.79 7.27 5.05
N ILE A 97 0.67 6.78 4.54
CA ILE A 97 0.02 7.37 3.37
C ILE A 97 -0.80 8.55 3.87
N ILE A 98 -0.40 9.77 3.49
CA ILE A 98 -1.16 11.00 3.78
C ILE A 98 -2.24 11.16 2.72
N ARG A 99 -1.89 10.92 1.46
CA ARG A 99 -2.81 10.96 0.32
C ARG A 99 -2.51 9.84 -0.64
N ASP A 100 -3.60 9.18 -1.05
CA ASP A 100 -3.63 8.17 -2.08
C ASP A 100 -4.54 8.67 -3.21
N ALA A 101 -3.95 9.23 -4.25
CA ALA A 101 -4.67 9.75 -5.41
C ALA A 101 -4.64 8.75 -6.59
N ARG A 102 -4.52 7.45 -6.29
CA ARG A 102 -4.69 6.42 -7.31
C ARG A 102 -6.06 6.57 -7.97
N TYR A 103 -6.10 6.47 -9.29
CA TYR A 103 -7.33 6.50 -10.09
C TYR A 103 -8.10 7.84 -10.09
N GLU A 104 -7.49 8.95 -9.62
CA GLU A 104 -8.09 10.30 -9.73
C GLU A 104 -7.87 10.97 -11.11
N ASN A 105 -7.50 10.19 -12.14
CA ASN A 105 -7.26 10.67 -13.52
C ASN A 105 -8.54 10.84 -14.34
#